data_AF-A0A2G3AAZ6-F1
#
_entry.id   AF-A0A2G3AAZ6-F1
#
_cell.length_a   1.000
_cell.length_b   1.000
_cell.length_c   1.000
_cell.angle_alpha   90.00
_cell.angle_beta   90.00
_cell.angle_gamma   90.00
#
_symmetry.space_group_name_H-M   'P 1'
#
loop_
_entity.id
_entity.type
_entity.pdbx_description
1 polymer ?
#
loop_
_entity_poly.entity_id
_entity_poly.type
_entity_poly.pdbx_seq_one_letter_code
_entity_poly.pdbx_strand_id
1 'polypeptide(L)'
;MLCLCCGCVQHGFVYREHRKSPGYYDGRYWTMWKLPMFGCTDATQVLNEVQEAKKAYPQAWVRIIGFDNVRQVQCISFIAYKPEGY
;
A
#
# COMPACT_ATOMS: atom_id res chain seq x y z
N MET A 1 -3.31 -7.81 -12.02
CA MET A 1 -3.04 -8.44 -10.71
C MET A 1 -1.53 -8.54 -10.60
N LEU A 2 -0.80 -7.67 -9.90
CA LEU A 2 -0.79 -7.43 -8.45
C LEU A 2 0.10 -6.20 -8.14
N CYS A 3 -0.05 -5.49 -7.01
CA CYS A 3 1.06 -4.74 -6.41
C CYS A 3 0.93 -4.61 -4.88
N LEU A 4 2.02 -4.93 -4.17
CA LEU A 4 2.13 -4.71 -2.74
C LEU A 4 2.61 -3.26 -2.49
N CYS A 5 1.70 -2.37 -2.11
CA CYS A 5 2.10 -1.06 -1.56
C CYS A 5 2.23 -1.19 -0.05
N CYS A 6 3.33 -1.80 0.42
CA CYS A 6 3.68 -1.69 1.84
C CYS A 6 4.40 -0.36 2.09
N GLY A 7 3.59 0.65 2.40
CA GLY A 7 4.09 1.99 2.60
C GLY A 7 4.14 2.38 4.06
N CYS A 8 5.34 2.21 4.62
CA CYS A 8 5.78 2.84 5.83
C CYS A 8 5.66 4.37 5.71
N VAL A 9 4.61 4.94 6.31
CA VAL A 9 4.56 6.32 6.76
C VAL A 9 3.78 6.31 8.08
N GLN A 10 4.33 6.95 9.10
CA GLN A 10 3.72 7.13 10.43
C GLN A 10 2.31 7.76 10.40
N HIS A 11 1.86 8.20 9.22
CA HIS A 11 0.57 8.83 8.95
C HIS A 11 -0.27 7.92 8.05
N GLY A 12 -1.20 7.16 8.65
CA GLY A 12 -2.13 6.26 7.92
C GLY A 12 -3.28 6.98 7.20
N PHE A 13 -3.41 8.29 7.38
CA PHE A 13 -4.55 9.08 6.91
C PHE A 13 -4.13 10.22 5.99
N VAL A 14 -5.10 10.65 5.18
CA VAL A 14 -4.98 11.80 4.30
C VAL A 14 -4.93 13.09 5.12
N TYR A 15 -4.01 13.98 4.78
CA TYR A 15 -3.89 15.31 5.40
C TYR A 15 -3.77 16.40 4.33
N ARG A 16 -3.70 17.66 4.74
CA ARG A 16 -3.58 18.81 3.83
C ARG A 16 -2.64 19.87 4.41
N GLU A 17 -1.41 19.91 3.91
CA GLU A 17 -0.37 20.83 4.37
C GLU A 17 0.10 21.74 3.23
N HIS A 18 0.46 21.18 2.08
CA HIS A 18 1.09 21.94 0.99
C HIS A 18 0.08 22.75 0.16
N ARG A 19 -1.15 22.25 0.02
CA ARG A 19 -2.20 22.94 -0.74
C ARG A 19 -3.60 22.56 -0.24
N LYS A 20 -4.55 23.48 -0.44
CA LYS A 20 -5.97 23.30 -0.08
C LYS A 20 -6.92 23.51 -1.26
N SER A 21 -6.42 23.40 -2.50
CA SER A 21 -7.27 23.49 -3.69
C SER A 21 -8.17 22.26 -3.85
N PRO A 22 -9.33 22.38 -4.52
CA PRO A 22 -10.21 21.24 -4.80
C PRO A 22 -9.45 20.09 -5.47
N GLY A 23 -9.63 18.86 -4.96
CA GLY A 23 -8.97 17.66 -5.50
C GLY A 23 -7.52 17.42 -5.04
N TYR A 24 -6.92 18.35 -4.29
CA TYR A 24 -5.59 18.17 -3.70
C TYR A 24 -5.67 17.64 -2.27
N TYR A 25 -4.92 16.58 -2.02
CA TYR A 25 -4.78 15.96 -0.70
C TYR A 25 -3.38 15.35 -0.56
N ASP A 26 -2.74 15.59 0.57
CA ASP A 26 -1.47 15.00 0.98
C ASP A 26 -1.71 13.64 1.65
N GLY A 27 -0.70 12.76 1.67
CA GLY A 27 -0.84 11.42 2.26
C GLY A 27 -1.63 10.39 1.43
N ARG A 28 -2.02 10.71 0.18
CA ARG A 28 -2.65 9.74 -0.75
C ARG A 28 -1.68 8.65 -1.20
N TYR A 29 -0.45 9.05 -1.50
CA TYR A 29 0.61 8.15 -1.95
C TYR A 29 1.36 7.60 -0.75
N TRP A 30 1.60 6.29 -0.80
CA TRP A 30 2.32 5.53 0.21
C TRP A 30 3.58 4.97 -0.44
N THR A 31 4.61 4.69 0.36
CA THR A 31 5.86 4.10 -0.14
C THR A 31 5.59 2.73 -0.76
N MET A 32 6.20 2.45 -1.92
CA MET A 32 6.12 1.12 -2.52
C MET A 32 7.08 0.17 -1.80
N TRP A 33 6.66 -1.08 -1.67
CA TRP A 33 7.50 -2.16 -1.16
C TRP A 33 7.97 -3.03 -2.30
N LYS A 34 9.29 -3.08 -2.49
CA LYS A 34 9.93 -3.74 -3.64
C LYS A 34 9.28 -3.26 -4.95
N LEU A 35 8.98 -4.19 -5.85
CA LEU A 35 8.38 -3.97 -7.17
C LEU A 35 7.04 -4.70 -7.27
N PRO A 36 6.13 -4.28 -8.17
CA PRO A 36 4.92 -5.02 -8.46
C PRO A 36 5.24 -6.46 -8.87
N MET A 37 4.59 -7.43 -8.23
CA MET A 37 4.78 -8.84 -8.57
C MET A 37 4.03 -9.19 -9.85
N PHE A 38 4.69 -9.03 -10.99
CA PHE A 38 4.14 -9.40 -12.29
C PHE A 38 4.07 -10.92 -12.43
N GLY A 39 2.91 -11.46 -12.82
CA GLY A 39 2.74 -12.89 -13.09
C GLY A 39 2.64 -13.78 -11.85
N CYS A 40 2.50 -13.22 -10.64
CA CYS A 40 2.27 -14.01 -9.44
C CYS A 40 0.87 -14.65 -9.46
N THR A 41 0.82 -15.98 -9.48
CA THR A 41 -0.42 -16.77 -9.43
C THR A 41 -0.73 -17.28 -8.02
N ASP A 42 0.24 -17.25 -7.12
CA ASP A 42 0.13 -17.80 -5.77
C ASP A 42 -0.10 -16.72 -4.72
N ALA A 43 -1.24 -16.82 -4.02
CA ALA A 43 -1.57 -15.89 -2.93
C ALA A 43 -0.60 -16.00 -1.73
N THR A 44 0.05 -17.15 -1.56
CA THR A 44 1.02 -17.41 -0.48
C THR A 44 2.26 -16.52 -0.61
N GLN A 45 2.73 -16.25 -1.83
CA GLN A 45 3.88 -15.38 -2.04
C GLN A 45 3.56 -13.94 -1.63
N VAL A 46 2.34 -13.48 -1.90
CA VAL A 46 1.85 -12.15 -1.48
C VAL A 46 1.82 -12.04 0.03
N LEU A 47 1.33 -13.08 0.72
CA LEU A 47 1.29 -13.13 2.19
C LEU A 47 2.70 -13.14 2.80
N ASN A 48 3.66 -13.85 2.19
CA ASN A 48 5.05 -13.87 2.65
C ASN A 48 5.67 -12.48 2.58
N GLU A 49 5.44 -11.74 1.50
CA GLU A 49 5.92 -10.37 1.35
C GLU A 49 5.31 -9.41 2.38
N VAL A 50 4.02 -9.57 2.70
CA VAL A 50 3.37 -8.80 3.79
C VAL A 50 4.05 -9.10 5.13
N GLN A 51 4.39 -10.36 5.39
CA GLN A 51 5.08 -10.74 6.63
C GLN A 51 6.51 -10.16 6.70
N GLU A 52 7.25 -10.17 5.59
CA GLU A 52 8.58 -9.53 5.51
C GLU A 52 8.48 -8.03 5.77
N ALA A 53 7.50 -7.38 5.16
CA ALA A 53 7.31 -5.94 5.31
C ALA A 53 6.88 -5.57 6.74
N LYS A 54 6.03 -6.38 7.38
CA LYS A 54 5.69 -6.25 8.80
C LYS A 54 6.92 -6.42 9.71
N LYS A 55 7.81 -7.38 9.41
CA LYS A 55 9.05 -7.59 10.19
C LYS A 55 10.02 -6.43 10.05
N ALA A 56 10.16 -5.87 8.85
CA ALA A 56 11.02 -4.71 8.61
C ALA A 56 10.48 -3.44 9.26
N TYR A 57 9.15 -3.24 9.22
CA TYR A 57 8.48 -2.05 9.75
C TYR A 57 7.26 -2.44 10.60
N PRO A 58 7.46 -2.78 11.89
CA PRO A 58 6.37 -3.23 12.76
C PRO A 58 5.33 -2.14 13.07
N GLN A 59 5.72 -0.87 12.97
CA GLN A 59 4.89 0.31 13.23
C GLN A 59 4.28 0.92 11.95
N ALA A 60 4.41 0.25 10.80
CA ALA A 60 3.87 0.73 9.53
C ALA A 60 2.47 0.19 9.24
N TRP A 61 1.70 0.97 8.49
CA TRP A 61 0.49 0.50 7.84
C TRP A 61 0.85 -0.29 6.57
N VAL A 62 0.19 -1.43 6.36
CA VAL A 62 0.39 -2.23 5.14
C VAL A 62 -0.94 -2.36 4.42
N ARG A 63 -0.95 -2.01 3.13
CA ARG A 63 -2.10 -2.20 2.25
C ARG A 63 -1.70 -2.99 1.01
N ILE A 64 -2.63 -3.77 0.51
CA ILE A 64 -2.47 -4.50 -0.75
C ILE A 64 -3.29 -3.76 -1.80
N ILE A 65 -2.67 -3.53 -2.96
CA ILE A 65 -3.32 -2.86 -4.08
C ILE A 65 -3.32 -3.74 -5.33
N GLY A 66 -4.40 -3.68 -6.09
CA GLY A 66 -4.56 -4.42 -7.33
C GLY A 66 -4.55 -3.46 -8.51
N PHE A 67 -3.57 -3.58 -9.40
CA PHE A 67 -3.59 -2.90 -10.69
C PHE A 67 -4.11 -3.83 -11.78
N ASP A 68 -4.94 -3.27 -12.65
CA ASP A 68 -5.34 -3.87 -13.92
C ASP A 68 -4.59 -3.18 -15.06
N ASN A 69 -3.84 -3.97 -15.83
CA ASN A 69 -3.06 -3.46 -16.96
C ASN A 69 -3.98 -3.03 -18.12
N VAL A 70 -5.09 -3.73 -18.35
CA VAL A 70 -5.99 -3.43 -19.47
C VAL A 70 -6.69 -2.09 -19.26
N ARG A 71 -7.16 -1.85 -18.04
CA ARG A 71 -7.86 -0.61 -17.68
C ARG A 71 -6.94 0.50 -17.21
N GLN A 72 -5.65 0.22 -16.96
CA GLN A 72 -4.66 1.15 -16.41
C GLN A 72 -5.10 1.85 -15.11
N VAL A 73 -5.90 1.16 -14.28
CA VAL A 73 -6.42 1.71 -13.02
C VAL A 73 -6.10 0.80 -11.83
N GLN A 74 -6.10 1.40 -10.65
CA GLN A 74 -6.14 0.69 -9.38
C GLN A 74 -7.56 0.18 -9.16
N CYS A 75 -7.75 -1.14 -9.23
CA CYS A 75 -9.07 -1.77 -9.09
C CYS A 75 -9.38 -2.15 -7.64
N ILE A 76 -8.35 -2.41 -6.82
CA ILE A 76 -8.51 -2.93 -5.46
C ILE A 76 -7.52 -2.20 -4.54
N SER A 77 -7.96 -1.85 -3.34
CA SER A 77 -7.12 -1.36 -2.26
C SER A 77 -7.73 -1.75 -0.93
N PHE A 78 -7.03 -2.54 -0.13
CA PHE A 78 -7.46 -2.92 1.22
C PHE A 78 -6.27 -3.01 2.18
N ILE A 79 -6.56 -2.82 3.47
CA ILE A 79 -5.56 -2.84 4.53
C ILE A 79 -5.30 -4.30 4.94
N ALA A 80 -4.03 -4.70 4.94
CA ALA A 80 -3.59 -6.04 5.36
C ALA A 80 -3.01 -6.06 6.78
N TYR A 81 -2.40 -4.96 7.24
CA TYR A 81 -1.88 -4.85 8.59
C TYR A 81 -1.99 -3.41 9.12
N LYS A 82 -2.23 -3.30 10.42
CA LYS A 82 -2.28 -2.06 11.20
C LYS A 82 -1.28 -2.17 12.35
N PRO A 83 -0.56 -1.10 12.69
CA PRO A 83 0.34 -1.08 13.84
C PRO A 83 -0.43 -1.23 15.16
N GLU A 84 0.21 -1.81 16.18
CA GLU A 84 -0.34 -1.91 17.53
C GLU A 84 -0.36 -0.52 18.17
N GLY A 85 -1.56 -0.02 18.51
CA GLY A 85 -1.75 1.31 19.12
C GLY A 85 -2.52 2.31 18.26
N TYR A 86 -3.13 1.85 17.16
CA TYR A 86 -4.15 2.58 16.41
C TYR A 86 -5.56 2.04 16.64
#